data_AF-A0A6I0EZV7-F1
#
_entry.id   AF-A0A6I0EZV7-F1
#
_cell.length_a   1.000
_cell.length_b   1.000
_cell.length_c   1.000
_cell.angle_alpha   90.00
_cell.angle_beta   90.00
_cell.angle_gamma   90.00
#
_symmetry.space_group_name_H-M   'P 1'
#
loop_
_entity.id
_entity.type
_entity.pdbx_description
1 polymer ?
#
loop_
_entity_poly.entity_id
_entity_poly.type
_entity_poly.pdbx_seq_one_letter_code
_entity_poly.pdbx_strand_id
1 'polypeptide(L)'
;MKKNIVLIGFMGTGKSTVGKILAHKIAYEFIDTDREIERVTGLTITQIFDNHGEQRFRSEETVMARKVSEKTKKVISTGGGIVLRQENVTALRSTGIIIELSARPEIIWQRISRRTHRPLIRKEMDAQVIAEMMAQREPYYQCADYRIDTSEKTLVQVVEEIAQILHQREQEEGESWLAEMNSLPKRLEKEESRRNHRSLILHHLSQRRNCRRKGSIGEA
;
A
#
# COMPACT_ATOMS: atom_id res chain seq x y z
N MET A 1 10.82 3.00 -0.44
CA MET A 1 9.70 3.98 -0.55
C MET A 1 8.53 3.48 0.27
N LYS A 2 7.79 4.36 0.99
CA LYS A 2 6.57 3.94 1.69
C LYS A 2 5.44 3.73 0.69
N LYS A 3 5.07 2.46 0.44
CA LYS A 3 4.04 2.02 -0.51
C LYS A 3 2.64 2.47 -0.07
N ASN A 4 1.69 2.54 -1.01
CA ASN A 4 0.27 2.69 -0.68
C ASN A 4 -0.28 1.39 -0.08
N ILE A 5 -1.38 1.49 0.68
CA ILE A 5 -2.17 0.34 1.13
C ILE A 5 -3.50 0.35 0.38
N VAL A 6 -3.75 -0.65 -0.45
CA VAL A 6 -4.92 -0.72 -1.32
C VAL A 6 -5.88 -1.77 -0.76
N LEU A 7 -7.06 -1.34 -0.32
CA LEU A 7 -8.10 -2.20 0.19
C LEU A 7 -9.07 -2.57 -0.93
N ILE A 8 -9.11 -3.85 -1.30
CA ILE A 8 -10.06 -4.44 -2.26
C ILE A 8 -11.04 -5.36 -1.55
N GLY A 9 -12.04 -5.85 -2.29
CA GLY A 9 -13.03 -6.81 -1.79
C GLY A 9 -14.47 -6.40 -2.08
N PHE A 10 -15.41 -7.30 -1.77
CA PHE A 10 -16.83 -7.09 -2.07
C PHE A 10 -17.44 -5.90 -1.31
N MET A 11 -18.60 -5.42 -1.72
CA MET A 11 -19.29 -4.40 -0.93
C MET A 11 -19.67 -4.93 0.46
N GLY A 12 -19.76 -4.06 1.47
CA GLY A 12 -20.13 -4.49 2.82
C GLY A 12 -19.01 -5.17 3.63
N THR A 13 -17.82 -5.35 3.07
CA THR A 13 -16.67 -5.92 3.81
C THR A 13 -15.96 -4.91 4.72
N GLY A 14 -16.36 -3.63 4.70
CA GLY A 14 -15.88 -2.61 5.65
C GLY A 14 -14.73 -1.74 5.16
N LYS A 15 -14.29 -1.87 3.90
CA LYS A 15 -13.15 -1.13 3.30
C LYS A 15 -13.06 0.35 3.66
N SER A 16 -14.12 1.13 3.44
CA SER A 16 -14.08 2.57 3.72
C SER A 16 -13.93 2.88 5.22
N THR A 17 -14.49 2.06 6.10
CA THR A 17 -14.39 2.27 7.55
C THR A 17 -13.02 1.84 8.07
N VAL A 18 -12.59 0.62 7.72
CA VAL A 18 -11.27 0.08 8.07
C VAL A 18 -10.17 0.99 7.53
N GLY A 19 -10.29 1.42 6.27
CA GLY A 19 -9.29 2.26 5.62
C GLY A 19 -9.09 3.62 6.30
N LYS A 20 -10.17 4.26 6.78
CA LYS A 20 -10.07 5.53 7.53
C LYS A 20 -9.34 5.36 8.86
N ILE A 21 -9.70 4.32 9.62
CA ILE A 21 -9.10 4.04 10.93
C ILE A 21 -7.62 3.66 10.74
N LEU A 22 -7.34 2.79 9.77
CA LEU A 22 -5.98 2.40 9.42
C LEU A 22 -5.13 3.61 9.02
N ALA A 23 -5.63 4.45 8.11
CA ALA A 23 -4.92 5.65 7.65
C ALA A 23 -4.50 6.53 8.83
N HIS A 24 -5.42 6.78 9.77
CA HIS A 24 -5.11 7.53 10.99
C HIS A 24 -4.03 6.84 11.83
N LYS A 25 -4.17 5.52 12.07
CA LYS A 25 -3.23 4.74 12.89
C LYS A 25 -1.80 4.76 12.33
N ILE A 26 -1.65 4.68 11.00
CA ILE A 26 -0.31 4.64 10.35
C ILE A 26 0.16 6.00 9.84
N ALA A 27 -0.55 7.09 10.17
CA ALA A 27 -0.29 8.46 9.73
C ALA A 27 -0.24 8.63 8.19
N TYR A 28 -1.18 7.99 7.49
CA TYR A 28 -1.39 8.07 6.04
C TYR A 28 -2.67 8.86 5.74
N GLU A 29 -2.81 9.33 4.51
CA GLU A 29 -4.06 9.93 4.06
C GLU A 29 -5.00 8.88 3.47
N PHE A 30 -6.30 9.03 3.71
CA PHE A 30 -7.33 8.12 3.21
C PHE A 30 -7.93 8.60 1.90
N ILE A 31 -8.12 7.69 0.94
CA ILE A 31 -8.80 7.92 -0.33
C ILE A 31 -9.87 6.83 -0.51
N ASP A 32 -11.08 7.22 -0.94
CA ASP A 32 -12.12 6.30 -1.39
C ASP A 32 -12.36 6.56 -2.88
N THR A 33 -12.05 5.58 -3.74
CA THR A 33 -12.10 5.78 -5.19
C THR A 33 -13.49 6.07 -5.69
N ASP A 34 -14.51 5.46 -5.09
CA ASP A 34 -15.92 5.67 -5.47
C ASP A 34 -16.30 7.15 -5.24
N ARG A 35 -15.92 7.70 -4.09
CA ARG A 35 -16.17 9.13 -3.76
C ARG A 35 -15.38 10.07 -4.66
N GLU A 36 -14.13 9.74 -4.98
CA GLU A 36 -13.31 10.56 -5.87
C GLU A 36 -13.85 10.57 -7.30
N ILE A 37 -14.41 9.44 -7.77
CA ILE A 37 -15.10 9.38 -9.07
C ILE A 37 -16.31 10.31 -9.04
N GLU A 38 -17.19 10.19 -8.05
CA GLU A 38 -18.38 11.06 -7.93
C GLU A 38 -18.00 12.54 -7.86
N ARG A 39 -16.94 12.88 -7.12
CA ARG A 39 -16.45 14.25 -6.99
C ARG A 39 -15.93 14.82 -8.31
N VAL A 40 -15.26 14.01 -9.13
CA VAL A 40 -14.65 14.46 -10.40
C VAL A 40 -15.69 14.51 -11.52
N THR A 41 -16.62 13.57 -11.57
CA THR A 41 -17.68 13.53 -12.59
C THR A 41 -18.83 14.48 -12.27
N GLY A 42 -19.02 14.84 -11.00
CA GLY A 42 -20.20 15.58 -10.54
C GLY A 42 -21.48 14.73 -10.54
N LEU A 43 -21.36 13.42 -10.76
CA LEU A 43 -22.46 12.46 -10.83
C LEU A 43 -22.29 11.40 -9.75
N THR A 44 -23.39 11.01 -9.11
CA THR A 44 -23.38 9.81 -8.26
C THR A 44 -23.08 8.57 -9.09
N ILE A 45 -22.56 7.51 -8.47
CA ILE A 45 -22.33 6.23 -9.17
C ILE A 45 -23.63 5.73 -9.80
N THR A 46 -24.76 5.85 -9.09
CA THR A 46 -26.10 5.55 -9.62
C THR A 46 -26.35 6.25 -10.95
N GLN A 47 -26.16 7.57 -10.98
CA GLN A 47 -26.39 8.38 -12.17
C GLN A 47 -25.45 8.00 -13.31
N ILE A 48 -24.20 7.62 -13.03
CA ILE A 48 -23.28 7.14 -14.07
C ILE A 48 -23.79 5.84 -14.69
N PHE A 49 -24.24 4.89 -13.87
CA PHE A 49 -24.81 3.63 -14.37
C PHE A 49 -26.11 3.87 -15.16
N ASP A 50 -27.02 4.71 -14.66
CA ASP A 50 -28.32 4.95 -15.28
C ASP A 50 -28.20 5.75 -16.60
N ASN A 51 -27.33 6.78 -16.63
CA ASN A 51 -27.20 7.66 -17.79
C ASN A 51 -26.19 7.19 -18.84
N HIS A 52 -25.17 6.44 -18.41
CA HIS A 52 -24.02 6.11 -19.25
C HIS A 52 -23.63 4.63 -19.26
N GLY A 53 -24.27 3.81 -18.44
CA GLY A 53 -24.03 2.37 -18.36
C GLY A 53 -22.75 1.97 -17.63
N GLU A 54 -22.64 0.67 -17.36
CA GLU A 54 -21.53 0.09 -16.62
C GLU A 54 -20.18 0.32 -17.30
N GLN A 55 -20.10 0.20 -18.63
CA GLN A 55 -18.84 0.36 -19.36
C GLN A 55 -18.21 1.73 -19.13
N ARG A 56 -19.03 2.79 -19.03
CA ARG A 56 -18.55 4.13 -18.70
C ARG A 56 -17.98 4.17 -17.29
N PHE A 57 -18.72 3.65 -16.29
CA PHE A 57 -18.24 3.60 -14.91
C PHE A 57 -16.91 2.84 -14.78
N ARG A 58 -16.77 1.71 -15.48
CA ARG A 58 -15.51 0.94 -15.49
C ARG A 58 -14.34 1.73 -16.08
N SER A 59 -14.59 2.59 -17.07
CA SER A 59 -13.56 3.50 -17.59
C SER A 59 -13.18 4.59 -16.60
N GLU A 60 -14.13 5.11 -15.82
CA GLU A 60 -13.83 6.02 -14.71
C GLU A 60 -13.02 5.33 -13.61
N GLU A 61 -13.32 4.07 -13.28
CA GLU A 61 -12.51 3.26 -12.36
C GLU A 61 -11.07 3.12 -12.86
N THR A 62 -10.86 2.85 -14.16
CA THR A 62 -9.51 2.78 -14.74
C THR A 62 -8.75 4.09 -14.58
N VAL A 63 -9.37 5.22 -14.94
CA VAL A 63 -8.74 6.54 -14.82
C VAL A 63 -8.40 6.83 -13.36
N MET A 64 -9.31 6.52 -12.43
CA MET A 64 -9.09 6.72 -11.00
C MET A 64 -7.97 5.83 -10.47
N ALA A 65 -7.93 4.54 -10.85
CA ALA A 65 -6.89 3.60 -10.43
C ALA A 65 -5.48 4.11 -10.79
N ARG A 66 -5.31 4.59 -12.03
CA ARG A 66 -4.04 5.21 -12.48
C ARG A 66 -3.71 6.44 -11.64
N LYS A 67 -4.66 7.37 -11.50
CA LYS A 67 -4.46 8.62 -10.74
C LYS A 67 -4.07 8.39 -9.27
N VAL A 68 -4.69 7.43 -8.59
CA VAL A 68 -4.36 7.14 -7.19
C VAL A 68 -3.06 6.36 -7.06
N SER A 69 -2.69 5.57 -8.07
CA SER A 69 -1.41 4.84 -8.09
C SER A 69 -0.19 5.75 -8.15
N GLU A 70 -0.32 6.96 -8.71
CA GLU A 70 0.77 7.96 -8.76
C GLU A 70 1.07 8.61 -7.39
N LYS A 71 0.22 8.38 -6.39
CA LYS A 71 0.40 8.92 -5.03
C LYS A 71 1.24 7.96 -4.18
N THR A 72 1.70 8.45 -3.03
CA THR A 72 2.38 7.63 -2.00
C THR A 72 1.80 7.91 -0.62
N LYS A 73 2.04 6.98 0.33
CA LYS A 73 1.55 7.06 1.72
C LYS A 73 0.03 7.25 1.82
N LYS A 74 -0.73 6.53 0.98
CA LYS A 74 -2.20 6.54 1.01
C LYS A 74 -2.75 5.19 1.46
N VAL A 75 -3.88 5.22 2.16
CA VAL A 75 -4.79 4.07 2.28
C VAL A 75 -5.94 4.29 1.31
N ILE A 76 -6.04 3.42 0.31
CA ILE A 76 -6.95 3.54 -0.82
C ILE A 76 -8.03 2.47 -0.68
N SER A 77 -9.26 2.87 -0.34
CA SER A 77 -10.43 2.01 -0.42
C SER A 77 -10.98 2.05 -1.84
N THR A 78 -11.16 0.88 -2.46
CA THR A 78 -11.62 0.80 -3.85
C THR A 78 -13.09 0.39 -4.01
N GLY A 79 -13.65 0.68 -5.19
CA GLY A 79 -14.90 0.09 -5.65
C GLY A 79 -14.79 -1.43 -5.79
N GLY A 80 -15.88 -2.15 -5.51
CA GLY A 80 -15.84 -3.62 -5.46
C GLY A 80 -15.52 -4.32 -6.79
N GLY A 81 -15.64 -3.61 -7.92
CA GLY A 81 -15.34 -4.13 -9.25
C GLY A 81 -14.05 -3.57 -9.86
N ILE A 82 -13.23 -2.83 -9.11
CA ILE A 82 -12.00 -2.25 -9.65
C ILE A 82 -11.04 -3.32 -10.19
N VAL A 83 -11.08 -4.52 -9.59
CA VAL A 83 -10.24 -5.68 -9.94
C VAL A 83 -10.68 -6.38 -11.23
N LEU A 84 -11.85 -6.05 -11.79
CA LEU A 84 -12.38 -6.69 -13.00
C LEU A 84 -11.57 -6.33 -14.25
N ARG A 85 -10.77 -5.26 -14.20
CA ARG A 85 -9.84 -4.89 -15.28
C ARG A 85 -8.41 -5.09 -14.79
N GLN A 86 -7.66 -5.95 -15.48
CA GLN A 86 -6.28 -6.27 -15.13
C GLN A 86 -5.37 -5.03 -15.08
N GLU A 87 -5.60 -4.04 -15.96
CA GLU A 87 -4.85 -2.79 -15.96
C GLU A 87 -4.95 -2.01 -14.64
N ASN A 88 -6.10 -2.09 -13.95
CA ASN A 88 -6.30 -1.42 -12.67
C ASN A 88 -5.47 -2.10 -11.58
N VAL A 89 -5.48 -3.44 -11.58
CA VAL A 89 -4.67 -4.25 -10.66
C VAL A 89 -3.19 -3.96 -10.88
N THR A 90 -2.72 -3.95 -12.13
CA THR A 90 -1.33 -3.64 -12.48
C THR A 90 -0.92 -2.25 -11.98
N ALA A 91 -1.74 -1.22 -12.21
CA ALA A 91 -1.47 0.13 -11.73
C ALA A 91 -1.37 0.18 -10.19
N LEU A 92 -2.37 -0.35 -9.49
CA LEU A 92 -2.44 -0.32 -8.03
C LEU A 92 -1.30 -1.13 -7.37
N ARG A 93 -0.94 -2.28 -7.95
CA ARG A 93 0.14 -3.15 -7.49
C ARG A 93 1.52 -2.52 -7.66
N SER A 94 1.71 -1.69 -8.69
CA SER A 94 3.00 -1.06 -8.97
C SER A 94 3.48 -0.12 -7.85
N THR A 95 2.56 0.45 -7.07
CA THR A 95 2.87 1.41 -6.00
C THR A 95 2.23 1.08 -4.65
N GLY A 96 1.57 -0.07 -4.52
CA GLY A 96 0.81 -0.42 -3.32
C GLY A 96 0.81 -1.90 -2.98
N ILE A 97 0.51 -2.17 -1.70
CA ILE A 97 0.22 -3.49 -1.17
C ILE A 97 -1.28 -3.70 -1.26
N ILE A 98 -1.72 -4.77 -1.91
CA ILE A 98 -3.13 -5.06 -2.12
C ILE A 98 -3.63 -6.00 -1.02
N ILE A 99 -4.62 -5.55 -0.25
CA ILE A 99 -5.23 -6.32 0.83
C ILE A 99 -6.72 -6.50 0.51
N GLU A 100 -7.14 -7.75 0.41
CA GLU A 100 -8.56 -8.12 0.30
C GLU A 100 -9.20 -8.14 1.68
N LEU A 101 -10.27 -7.36 1.85
CA LEU A 101 -11.21 -7.56 2.95
C LEU A 101 -12.39 -8.40 2.45
N SER A 102 -12.54 -9.58 3.03
CA SER A 102 -13.62 -10.53 2.75
C SER A 102 -14.60 -10.63 3.92
N ALA A 103 -15.78 -11.18 3.68
CA ALA A 103 -16.76 -11.53 4.71
C ALA A 103 -17.73 -12.57 4.15
N ARG A 104 -18.32 -13.39 5.00
CA ARG A 104 -19.36 -14.34 4.62
C ARG A 104 -20.59 -13.60 4.05
N PRO A 105 -21.30 -14.19 3.06
CA PRO A 105 -22.48 -13.57 2.43
C PRO A 105 -23.55 -13.11 3.44
N GLU A 106 -23.80 -13.89 4.49
CA GLU A 106 -24.81 -13.57 5.50
C GLU A 106 -24.42 -12.32 6.31
N ILE A 107 -23.12 -12.15 6.59
CA ILE A 107 -22.59 -10.98 7.28
C ILE A 107 -22.66 -9.75 6.37
N ILE A 108 -22.33 -9.90 5.09
CA ILE A 108 -22.47 -8.82 4.11
C ILE A 108 -23.92 -8.38 4.03
N TRP A 109 -24.85 -9.34 3.91
CA TRP A 109 -26.29 -9.08 3.89
C TRP A 109 -26.73 -8.30 5.12
N GLN A 110 -26.36 -8.73 6.33
CA GLN A 110 -26.68 -8.03 7.58
C GLN A 110 -26.13 -6.59 7.61
N ARG A 111 -24.96 -6.34 7.02
CA ARG A 111 -24.33 -5.01 6.97
C ARG A 111 -24.99 -4.08 5.95
N ILE A 112 -25.44 -4.60 4.81
CA ILE A 112 -26.00 -3.78 3.72
C ILE A 112 -27.53 -3.63 3.78
N SER A 113 -28.25 -4.64 4.27
CA SER A 113 -29.73 -4.61 4.40
C SER A 113 -30.21 -3.46 5.29
N ARG A 114 -29.39 -3.04 6.25
CA ARG A 114 -29.66 -1.90 7.13
C ARG A 114 -29.43 -0.52 6.49
N ARG A 115 -28.91 -0.45 5.25
CA ARG A 115 -28.55 0.82 4.57
C ARG A 115 -29.44 1.08 3.36
N THR A 116 -30.27 2.12 3.46
CA THR A 116 -31.30 2.53 2.47
C THR A 116 -30.77 3.25 1.22
N HIS A 117 -29.45 3.31 0.99
CA HIS A 117 -28.85 4.23 0.00
C HIS A 117 -27.84 3.59 -0.99
N ARG A 118 -27.96 2.28 -1.28
CA ARG A 118 -27.20 1.67 -2.39
C ARG A 118 -28.11 1.41 -3.60
N PRO A 119 -27.83 2.00 -4.77
CA PRO A 119 -28.61 1.81 -6.00
C PRO A 119 -28.62 0.36 -6.53
N LEU A 120 -27.63 -0.45 -6.12
CA LEU A 120 -27.51 -1.85 -6.53
C LEU A 120 -28.30 -2.82 -5.63
N ILE A 121 -28.95 -2.34 -4.55
CA ILE A 121 -29.84 -3.16 -3.75
C ILE A 121 -31.18 -3.30 -4.46
N ARG A 122 -31.23 -4.26 -5.40
CA ARG A 122 -32.49 -4.73 -5.98
C ARG A 122 -33.35 -5.31 -4.86
N LYS A 123 -34.67 -5.18 -5.02
CA LYS A 123 -35.71 -5.65 -4.08
C LYS A 123 -35.60 -7.14 -3.72
N GLU A 124 -34.80 -7.90 -4.48
CA GLU A 124 -34.60 -9.34 -4.40
C GLU A 124 -33.20 -9.74 -3.90
N MET A 125 -32.34 -8.80 -3.46
CA MET A 125 -31.02 -9.18 -2.95
C MET A 125 -31.16 -9.83 -1.57
N ASP A 126 -30.60 -11.02 -1.43
CA ASP A 126 -30.45 -11.74 -0.17
C ASP A 126 -29.03 -12.32 -0.04
N ALA A 127 -28.78 -13.12 0.99
CA ALA A 127 -27.49 -13.76 1.20
C ALA A 127 -27.10 -14.72 0.05
N GLN A 128 -28.07 -15.36 -0.61
CA GLN A 128 -27.81 -16.29 -1.71
C GLN A 128 -27.36 -15.54 -2.97
N VAL A 129 -28.07 -14.48 -3.36
CA VAL A 129 -27.68 -13.62 -4.49
C VAL A 129 -26.30 -13.00 -4.25
N ILE A 130 -26.00 -12.60 -3.01
CA ILE A 130 -24.66 -12.12 -2.63
C ILE A 130 -23.62 -13.22 -2.82
N ALA A 131 -23.90 -14.46 -2.37
CA ALA A 131 -22.99 -15.59 -2.53
C ALA A 131 -22.68 -15.86 -4.01
N GLU A 132 -23.68 -15.83 -4.88
CA GLU A 132 -23.51 -16.00 -6.33
C GLU A 132 -22.65 -14.89 -6.94
N MET A 133 -22.92 -13.63 -6.59
CA MET A 133 -22.11 -12.49 -7.04
C MET A 133 -20.67 -12.56 -6.55
N MET A 134 -20.45 -13.02 -5.32
CA MET A 134 -19.11 -13.21 -4.76
C MET A 134 -18.38 -14.32 -5.49
N ALA A 135 -19.03 -15.46 -5.75
CA ALA A 135 -18.43 -16.58 -6.47
C ALA A 135 -17.95 -16.16 -7.87
N GLN A 136 -18.72 -15.32 -8.58
CA GLN A 136 -18.31 -14.76 -9.88
C GLN A 136 -17.09 -13.83 -9.79
N ARG A 137 -16.87 -13.19 -8.64
CA ARG A 137 -15.79 -12.22 -8.42
C ARG A 137 -14.55 -12.82 -7.75
N GLU A 138 -14.68 -13.96 -7.11
CA GLU A 138 -13.61 -14.64 -6.38
C GLU A 138 -12.33 -14.82 -7.22
N PRO A 139 -12.38 -15.22 -8.51
CA PRO A 139 -11.16 -15.32 -9.33
C PRO A 139 -10.40 -14.01 -9.46
N TYR A 140 -11.08 -12.86 -9.44
CA TYR A 140 -10.46 -11.55 -9.57
C TYR A 140 -9.83 -11.07 -8.25
N TYR A 141 -10.31 -11.53 -7.10
CA TYR A 141 -9.72 -11.17 -5.79
C TYR A 141 -8.42 -11.91 -5.48
N GLN A 142 -8.09 -12.97 -6.23
CA GLN A 142 -6.79 -13.68 -6.14
C GLN A 142 -5.58 -12.79 -6.42
N CYS A 143 -5.79 -11.58 -6.95
CA CYS A 143 -4.74 -10.58 -7.09
C CYS A 143 -4.34 -9.89 -5.77
N ALA A 144 -4.88 -10.27 -4.62
CA ALA A 144 -4.47 -9.71 -3.33
C ALA A 144 -3.11 -10.28 -2.87
N ASP A 145 -2.31 -9.46 -2.19
CA ASP A 145 -1.13 -9.93 -1.47
C ASP A 145 -1.52 -10.60 -0.14
N TYR A 146 -2.58 -10.10 0.50
CA TYR A 146 -3.13 -10.62 1.75
C TYR A 146 -4.65 -10.61 1.71
N ARG A 147 -5.27 -11.59 2.38
CA ARG A 147 -6.72 -11.65 2.58
C ARG A 147 -7.03 -11.66 4.07
N ILE A 148 -7.98 -10.83 4.47
CA ILE A 148 -8.48 -10.75 5.85
C ILE A 148 -9.98 -11.00 5.83
N ASP A 149 -10.43 -12.05 6.52
CA ASP A 149 -11.84 -12.27 6.79
C ASP A 149 -12.30 -11.34 7.93
N THR A 150 -13.29 -10.50 7.63
CA THR A 150 -13.87 -9.52 8.56
C THR A 150 -15.15 -10.02 9.23
N SER A 151 -15.58 -11.26 8.97
CA SER A 151 -16.89 -11.79 9.39
C SER A 151 -17.13 -11.72 10.89
N GLU A 152 -16.12 -12.10 11.67
CA GLU A 152 -16.21 -12.23 13.14
C GLU A 152 -15.23 -11.30 13.85
N LYS A 153 -14.68 -10.32 13.13
CA LYS A 153 -13.71 -9.36 13.65
C LYS A 153 -14.36 -7.99 13.85
N THR A 154 -14.04 -7.38 14.97
CA THR A 154 -14.29 -5.95 15.19
C THR A 154 -13.41 -5.12 14.25
N LEU A 155 -13.82 -3.87 14.00
CA LEU A 155 -13.01 -2.95 13.17
C LEU A 155 -11.59 -2.78 13.70
N VAL A 156 -11.42 -2.76 15.03
CA VAL A 156 -10.11 -2.63 15.68
C VAL A 156 -9.24 -3.86 15.39
N GLN A 157 -9.79 -5.07 15.50
CA GLN A 157 -9.05 -6.29 15.20
C GLN A 157 -8.58 -6.34 13.74
N VAL A 158 -9.44 -5.97 12.78
CA VAL A 158 -9.06 -5.92 11.36
C VAL A 158 -7.95 -4.90 11.12
N VAL A 159 -8.04 -3.71 11.71
CA VAL A 159 -7.01 -2.67 11.57
C VAL A 159 -5.68 -3.11 12.19
N GLU A 160 -5.71 -3.75 13.35
CA GLU A 160 -4.51 -4.23 14.03
C GLU A 160 -3.81 -5.33 13.22
N GLU A 161 -4.58 -6.28 12.69
CA GLU A 161 -4.07 -7.34 11.82
C GLU A 161 -3.41 -6.78 10.55
N ILE A 162 -4.03 -5.77 9.91
CA ILE A 162 -3.38 -5.08 8.78
C ILE A 162 -2.08 -4.43 9.24
N ALA A 163 -2.09 -3.71 10.36
CA ALA A 163 -0.89 -3.03 10.86
C ALA A 163 0.24 -4.03 11.18
N GLN A 164 -0.08 -5.20 11.73
CA GLN A 164 0.87 -6.28 12.00
C GLN A 164 1.48 -6.83 10.70
N ILE A 165 0.65 -7.10 9.68
CA ILE A 165 1.12 -7.53 8.35
C ILE A 165 2.10 -6.51 7.77
N LEU A 166 1.76 -5.22 7.85
CA LEU A 166 2.63 -4.15 7.34
C LEU A 166 3.95 -4.07 8.11
N HIS A 167 3.90 -4.21 9.43
CA HIS A 167 5.10 -4.20 10.27
C HIS A 167 6.02 -5.39 9.97
N GLN A 168 5.47 -6.60 9.88
CA GLN A 168 6.24 -7.79 9.52
C GLN A 168 6.91 -7.64 8.17
N ARG A 169 6.18 -7.13 7.17
CA ARG A 169 6.72 -6.89 5.84
C ARG A 169 7.82 -5.83 5.81
N GLU A 170 7.70 -4.77 6.60
CA GLU A 170 8.77 -3.77 6.75
C GLU A 170 10.05 -4.38 7.36
N GLN A 171 9.92 -5.33 8.30
CA GLN A 171 11.06 -6.06 8.85
C GLN A 171 11.70 -6.97 7.80
N GLU A 172 10.91 -7.76 7.06
CA GLU A 172 11.41 -8.65 6.01
C GLU A 172 12.10 -7.87 4.86
N GLU A 173 11.49 -6.76 4.40
CA GLU A 173 12.08 -5.90 3.36
C GLU A 173 13.31 -5.13 3.89
N GLY A 174 13.42 -4.89 5.20
CA GLY A 174 14.56 -4.25 5.86
C GLY A 174 15.73 -5.19 6.19
N GLU A 175 15.44 -6.45 6.53
CA GLU A 175 16.44 -7.51 6.77
C GLU A 175 17.04 -8.06 5.48
N SER A 176 16.31 -8.00 4.35
CA SER A 176 16.82 -8.41 3.03
C SER A 176 18.10 -7.65 2.62
N TRP A 177 18.24 -6.37 3.02
CA TRP A 177 19.46 -5.59 2.77
C TRP A 177 20.65 -6.01 3.65
N LEU A 178 20.40 -6.43 4.88
CA LEU A 178 21.43 -6.93 5.80
C LEU A 178 21.84 -8.38 5.47
N ALA A 179 20.90 -9.21 5.00
CA ALA A 179 21.15 -10.58 4.55
C ALA A 179 21.94 -10.61 3.23
N GLU A 180 21.68 -9.69 2.29
CA GLU A 180 22.48 -9.54 1.07
C GLU A 180 23.88 -8.96 1.32
N MET A 181 24.04 -8.05 2.29
CA MET A 181 25.37 -7.58 2.72
C MET A 181 26.21 -8.69 3.35
N ASN A 182 25.59 -9.65 4.04
CA ASN A 182 26.28 -10.81 4.63
C ASN A 182 26.55 -11.97 3.64
N SER A 183 26.02 -11.90 2.42
CA SER A 183 26.28 -12.88 1.35
C SER A 183 27.24 -12.40 0.27
N LEU A 184 27.79 -11.18 0.40
CA LEU A 184 28.88 -10.71 -0.46
C LEU A 184 30.10 -11.65 -0.30
N PRO A 185 30.66 -12.21 -1.39
CA PRO A 185 31.82 -13.08 -1.29
C PRO A 185 32.99 -12.35 -0.63
N LYS A 186 33.72 -13.05 0.25
CA LYS A 186 34.96 -12.63 0.96
C LYS A 186 36.13 -12.24 0.04
N ARG A 187 35.87 -11.64 -1.12
CA ARG A 187 36.87 -11.18 -2.09
C ARG A 187 37.32 -9.75 -1.84
N LEU A 188 36.58 -8.97 -1.05
CA LEU A 188 36.93 -7.58 -0.74
C LEU A 188 37.74 -7.39 0.56
N GLU A 189 37.84 -8.40 1.43
CA GLU A 189 38.77 -8.34 2.58
C GLU A 189 40.26 -8.33 2.15
N LYS A 190 40.58 -8.78 0.92
CA LYS A 190 41.96 -8.76 0.39
C LYS A 190 42.39 -7.44 -0.26
N GLU A 191 41.46 -6.57 -0.65
CA GLU A 191 41.80 -5.28 -1.26
C GLU A 191 41.78 -4.12 -0.25
N GLU A 192 40.98 -4.22 0.81
CA GLU A 192 40.96 -3.24 1.89
C GLU A 192 42.16 -3.37 2.85
N SER A 193 42.70 -4.59 3.00
CA SER A 193 43.97 -4.83 3.68
C SER A 193 45.18 -4.21 2.96
N ARG A 194 45.10 -3.98 1.64
CA ARG A 194 46.16 -3.34 0.85
C ARG A 194 46.08 -1.81 0.79
N ARG A 195 44.90 -1.21 1.03
CA ARG A 195 44.73 0.26 1.03
C ARG A 195 44.95 0.93 2.38
N ASN A 196 44.83 0.21 3.51
CA ASN A 196 45.04 0.80 4.83
C ASN A 196 46.50 0.91 5.32
N HIS A 197 47.50 0.50 4.52
CA HIS A 197 48.92 0.72 4.89
C HIS A 197 49.51 2.05 4.39
N ARG A 198 48.73 2.93 3.76
CA ARG A 198 49.20 4.26 3.31
C ARG A 198 48.56 5.47 4.00
N SER A 199 47.64 5.28 4.96
CA SER A 199 47.09 6.39 5.75
C SER A 199 47.65 6.52 7.17
N LEU A 200 48.50 5.58 7.63
CA LEU A 200 49.09 5.62 8.98
C LEU A 200 50.46 6.31 9.08
N ILE A 201 51.02 6.82 7.97
CA ILE A 201 52.32 7.52 7.98
C ILE A 201 52.17 9.05 7.85
N LEU A 202 51.00 9.59 7.47
CA LEU A 202 50.82 11.04 7.27
C LEU A 202 50.12 11.78 8.41
N HIS A 203 49.55 11.11 9.41
CA HIS A 203 48.99 11.79 10.58
C HIS A 203 49.98 11.96 11.75
N HIS A 204 51.13 11.26 11.74
CA HIS A 204 52.15 11.40 12.79
C HIS A 204 53.34 12.30 12.41
N LEU A 205 53.35 12.89 11.20
CA LEU A 205 54.37 13.85 10.77
C LEU A 205 53.88 15.32 10.72
N SER A 206 52.62 15.62 11.02
CA SER A 206 52.13 17.02 11.12
C SER A 206 52.20 17.62 12.53
N GLN A 207 52.46 16.81 13.57
CA GLN A 207 52.61 17.28 14.96
C GLN A 207 54.08 17.37 15.45
N ARG A 208 55.08 17.11 14.59
CA ARG A 208 56.52 17.35 14.88
C ARG A 208 57.18 18.45 14.03
N ARG A 209 56.42 19.20 13.23
CA ARG A 209 56.92 20.36 12.47
C ARG A 209 56.53 21.74 13.01
N ASN A 210 55.88 21.82 14.19
CA ASN A 210 55.55 23.10 14.82
C ASN A 210 56.44 23.49 16.02
N CYS A 211 57.56 22.79 16.27
CA CYS A 211 58.54 23.15 17.30
C CYS A 211 59.95 23.50 16.76
N ARG A 212 60.12 23.66 15.45
CA ARG A 212 61.36 24.19 14.83
C ARG A 212 61.03 25.10 13.66
N ARG A 213 60.36 26.24 13.92
CA ARG A 213 60.29 27.43 13.05
C ARG A 213 59.71 28.65 13.81
N LYS A 214 60.20 28.90 15.02
CA LYS A 214 60.68 30.24 15.41
C LYS A 214 62.19 30.12 15.18
N GLY A 215 62.74 30.59 14.07
CA GLY A 215 62.82 32.00 13.73
C GLY A 215 64.23 32.49 14.05
N SER A 216 65.25 31.86 13.47
CA SER A 216 66.57 32.45 13.24
C SER A 216 66.49 33.18 11.89
N ILE A 217 66.46 34.51 11.94
CA ILE A 217 66.73 35.41 10.82
C ILE A 217 67.86 36.34 11.30
N GLY A 218 68.92 36.47 10.50
CA GLY A 218 69.92 37.53 10.62
C GLY A 218 71.37 37.06 10.51
N GLU A 219 71.87 36.90 9.29
CA GLU A 219 73.29 37.11 8.94
C GLU A 219 73.59 38.62 8.93
N ALA A 220 74.89 38.92 9.08
CA ALA A 220 75.66 40.10 8.65
C ALA A 220 74.91 41.38 8.21
#